data_AF-A0A0C6EW80-F1
#
_entry.id   AF-A0A0C6EW80-F1
#
_cell.length_a   1.000
_cell.length_b   1.000
_cell.length_c   1.000
_cell.angle_alpha   90.00
_cell.angle_beta   90.00
_cell.angle_gamma   90.00
#
_symmetry.space_group_name_H-M   'P 1'
#
loop_
_entity.id
_entity.type
_entity.pdbx_description
1 polymer ?
#
loop_
_entity_poly.entity_id
_entity_poly.type
_entity_poly.pdbx_seq_one_letter_code
_entity_poly.pdbx_strand_id
1 'polypeptide(L)'
;MTRQKENYEAKKLDLLEFSHLLYETGKRLELAIEKALRLMGYNVETLRIGDLEIDHVIVGPSGIRMIGESEGKDNSAIDVTKFRQLESNIGEDLEREEITEPAKGVLFGNGFRLTPPL
;
A
#
# COMPACT_ATOMS: atom_id res chain seq x y z
N MET A 1 0.72 -25.48 -28.57
CA MET A 1 -0.15 -24.29 -28.63
C MET A 1 -0.81 -23.96 -27.27
N THR A 2 -1.10 -24.95 -26.42
CA THR A 2 -1.81 -24.79 -25.12
C THR A 2 -1.00 -24.03 -24.04
N ARG A 3 0.25 -24.43 -23.78
CA ARG A 3 1.09 -23.87 -22.70
C ARG A 3 1.46 -22.39 -22.89
N GLN A 4 1.63 -21.95 -24.13
CA GLN A 4 1.97 -20.56 -24.41
C GLN A 4 0.76 -19.64 -24.19
N LYS A 5 -0.43 -20.09 -24.58
CA LYS A 5 -1.68 -19.37 -24.31
C LYS A 5 -1.94 -19.26 -22.81
N GLU A 6 -1.77 -20.34 -22.05
CA GLU A 6 -1.87 -20.34 -20.59
C GLU A 6 -0.92 -19.33 -19.93
N ASN A 7 0.34 -19.27 -20.39
CA ASN A 7 1.30 -18.28 -19.91
C ASN A 7 0.88 -16.83 -20.20
N TYR A 8 0.29 -16.56 -21.37
CA TYR A 8 -0.18 -15.21 -21.69
C TYR A 8 -1.41 -14.82 -20.87
N GLU A 9 -2.35 -15.75 -20.64
CA GLU A 9 -3.50 -15.49 -19.77
C GLU A 9 -3.07 -15.23 -18.34
N ALA A 10 -2.09 -16.00 -17.81
CA ALA A 10 -1.54 -15.75 -16.49
C ALA A 10 -0.89 -14.36 -16.37
N LYS A 11 -0.06 -13.96 -17.36
CA LYS A 11 0.54 -12.61 -17.40
C LYS A 11 -0.50 -11.51 -17.50
N LYS A 12 -1.58 -11.73 -18.26
CA LYS A 12 -2.67 -10.78 -18.39
C LYS A 12 -3.41 -10.61 -17.06
N LEU A 13 -3.74 -11.70 -16.37
CA LEU A 13 -4.37 -11.65 -15.05
C LEU A 13 -3.46 -10.93 -14.04
N ASP A 14 -2.16 -11.25 -14.05
CA ASP A 14 -1.16 -10.60 -13.21
C ASP A 14 -1.11 -9.07 -13.42
N LEU A 15 -1.17 -8.61 -14.69
CA LEU A 15 -1.23 -7.18 -15.01
C LEU A 15 -2.56 -6.53 -14.60
N LEU A 16 -3.67 -7.26 -14.69
CA LEU A 16 -4.99 -6.73 -14.30
C LEU A 16 -5.07 -6.44 -12.80
N GLU A 17 -4.29 -7.09 -11.95
CA GLU A 17 -4.24 -6.78 -10.52
C GLU A 17 -3.78 -5.34 -10.24
N PHE A 18 -3.00 -4.71 -11.13
CA PHE A 18 -2.66 -3.28 -10.96
C PHE A 18 -3.87 -2.36 -11.13
N SER A 19 -4.94 -2.80 -11.79
CA SER A 19 -6.19 -2.02 -11.87
C SER A 19 -6.85 -1.85 -10.50
N HIS A 20 -6.54 -2.71 -9.53
CA HIS A 20 -7.02 -2.58 -8.15
C HIS A 20 -6.52 -1.29 -7.47
N LEU A 21 -5.38 -0.73 -7.91
CA LEU A 21 -4.91 0.59 -7.47
C LEU A 21 -5.95 1.68 -7.74
N LEU A 22 -6.76 1.51 -8.79
CA LEU A 22 -7.76 2.49 -9.21
C LEU A 22 -9.13 2.23 -8.60
N TYR A 23 -9.51 0.96 -8.38
CA TYR A 23 -10.92 0.60 -8.14
C TYR A 23 -11.19 -0.17 -6.85
N GLU A 24 -10.18 -0.73 -6.18
CA GLU A 24 -10.39 -1.62 -5.03
C GLU A 24 -10.18 -0.94 -3.68
N THR A 25 -10.66 -1.56 -2.60
CA THR A 25 -10.43 -1.11 -1.23
C THR A 25 -9.93 -2.27 -0.34
N GLY A 26 -9.49 -1.93 0.87
CA GLY A 26 -8.95 -2.87 1.85
C GLY A 26 -7.84 -3.75 1.26
N LYS A 27 -7.88 -5.05 1.56
CA LYS A 27 -6.76 -5.95 1.25
C LYS A 27 -6.38 -6.03 -0.22
N ARG A 28 -7.34 -5.86 -1.13
CA ARG A 28 -7.07 -5.88 -2.58
C ARG A 28 -6.28 -4.65 -3.04
N LEU A 29 -6.56 -3.48 -2.46
CA LEU A 29 -5.80 -2.26 -2.69
C LEU A 29 -4.39 -2.38 -2.11
N GLU A 30 -4.27 -2.85 -0.86
CA GLU A 30 -2.99 -3.07 -0.17
C GLU A 30 -2.07 -3.97 -1.00
N LEU A 31 -2.55 -5.12 -1.47
CA LEU A 31 -1.76 -6.05 -2.28
C LEU A 31 -1.32 -5.43 -3.61
N ALA A 32 -2.17 -4.60 -4.23
CA ALA A 32 -1.82 -3.92 -5.47
C ALA A 32 -0.75 -2.83 -5.25
N ILE A 33 -0.81 -2.12 -4.12
CA ILE A 33 0.23 -1.15 -3.70
C ILE A 33 1.56 -1.87 -3.47
N GLU A 34 1.56 -2.96 -2.71
CA GLU A 34 2.76 -3.77 -2.46
C GLU A 34 3.39 -4.27 -3.76
N LYS A 35 2.56 -4.79 -4.67
CA LYS A 35 3.00 -5.26 -5.98
C LYS A 35 3.64 -4.14 -6.81
N ALA A 36 3.04 -2.95 -6.82
CA ALA A 36 3.56 -1.79 -7.54
C ALA A 36 4.88 -1.29 -6.95
N LEU A 37 4.98 -1.20 -5.63
CA LEU A 37 6.20 -0.82 -4.93
C LEU A 37 7.34 -1.82 -5.21
N ARG A 38 7.06 -3.12 -5.14
CA ARG A 38 8.03 -4.17 -5.47
C ARG A 38 8.48 -4.11 -6.92
N LEU A 39 7.58 -3.82 -7.85
CA LEU A 39 7.91 -3.60 -9.26
C LEU A 39 8.89 -2.41 -9.45
N MET A 40 8.77 -1.38 -8.61
CA MET A 40 9.67 -0.22 -8.60
C MET A 40 10.97 -0.44 -7.80
N GLY A 41 11.19 -1.65 -7.25
CA GLY A 41 12.40 -1.99 -6.51
C GLY A 41 12.37 -1.66 -5.01
N TYR A 42 11.19 -1.40 -4.45
CA TYR A 42 11.02 -1.23 -3.00
C TYR A 42 10.78 -2.58 -2.33
N ASN A 43 11.26 -2.73 -1.10
CA ASN A 43 10.84 -3.81 -0.22
C ASN A 43 9.61 -3.37 0.57
N VAL A 44 8.61 -4.23 0.68
CA VAL A 44 7.37 -3.95 1.42
C VAL A 44 6.97 -5.15 2.25
N GLU A 45 6.72 -4.92 3.53
CA GLU A 45 6.30 -5.95 4.48
C GLU A 45 5.16 -5.41 5.35
N THR A 46 4.34 -6.33 5.85
CA THR A 46 3.33 -6.01 6.87
C THR A 46 3.95 -6.25 8.25
N LEU A 47 3.73 -5.34 9.22
CA LEU A 47 4.25 -5.48 10.59
C LEU A 47 3.12 -5.67 11.59
N ARG A 48 3.23 -6.69 12.44
CA ARG A 48 2.30 -6.94 13.55
C ARG A 48 3.14 -7.23 14.81
N ILE A 49 3.13 -6.32 15.78
CA ILE A 49 3.84 -6.46 17.07
C ILE A 49 2.91 -6.04 18.20
N GLY A 50 2.43 -6.99 19.01
CA GLY A 50 1.42 -6.70 20.03
C GLY A 50 0.17 -6.11 19.37
N ASP A 51 -0.18 -4.89 19.76
CA ASP A 51 -1.31 -4.14 19.20
C ASP A 51 -0.92 -3.24 18.01
N LEU A 52 0.37 -3.08 17.71
CA LEU A 52 0.85 -2.29 16.57
C LEU A 52 0.65 -3.07 15.27
N GLU A 53 -0.18 -2.51 14.38
CA GLU A 53 -0.50 -3.03 13.06
C GLU A 53 -0.22 -1.98 11.99
N ILE A 54 0.86 -2.21 11.24
CA ILE A 54 1.26 -1.36 10.11
C ILE A 54 1.05 -2.14 8.81
N ASP A 55 0.22 -1.60 7.92
CA ASP A 55 -0.10 -2.24 6.65
C ASP A 55 1.12 -2.37 5.74
N HIS A 56 1.88 -1.27 5.59
CA HIS A 56 3.03 -1.23 4.72
C HIS A 56 4.27 -0.63 5.40
N VAL A 57 5.19 -1.49 5.82
CA VAL A 57 6.58 -1.13 6.12
C VAL A 57 7.37 -1.17 4.83
N ILE A 58 7.81 0.00 4.35
CA ILE A 58 8.42 0.15 3.04
C ILE A 58 9.88 0.58 3.21
N VAL A 59 10.79 -0.05 2.48
CA VAL A 59 12.20 0.35 2.42
C VAL A 59 12.59 0.58 0.97
N GLY A 60 13.00 1.81 0.67
CA GLY A 60 13.47 2.16 -0.67
C GLY A 60 14.90 1.67 -0.95
N PRO A 61 15.33 1.65 -2.24
CA PRO A 61 16.69 1.27 -2.62
C PRO A 61 17.79 2.08 -1.93
N SER A 62 17.48 3.32 -1.51
CA SER A 62 18.39 4.20 -0.76
C SER A 62 18.43 3.90 0.74
N GLY A 63 17.71 2.89 1.22
CA GLY A 63 17.58 2.55 2.65
C GLY A 63 16.57 3.41 3.42
N ILE A 64 15.91 4.38 2.77
CA ILE A 64 14.91 5.22 3.44
C ILE A 64 13.71 4.37 3.84
N ARG A 65 13.38 4.38 5.13
CA ARG A 65 12.23 3.72 5.71
C ARG A 65 10.99 4.60 5.62
N MET A 66 9.88 3.99 5.22
CA MET A 66 8.55 4.59 5.17
C MET A 66 7.52 3.67 5.82
N ILE A 67 6.42 4.28 6.26
CA ILE A 67 5.21 3.60 6.71
C ILE A 67 4.07 4.05 5.81
N GLY A 68 3.30 3.09 5.31
CA GLY A 68 2.19 3.33 4.41
C GLY A 68 0.85 2.94 5.01
N GLU A 69 -0.13 3.83 4.89
CA GLU A 69 -1.56 3.54 5.09
C GLU A 69 -2.27 3.61 3.75
N SER A 70 -3.32 2.79 3.58
CA SER A 70 -4.11 2.81 2.35
C SER A 70 -5.60 3.03 2.62
N GLU A 71 -6.23 3.83 1.76
CA GLU A 71 -7.69 3.92 1.75
C GLU A 71 -8.26 4.16 0.36
N GLY A 72 -9.26 3.34 0.06
CA GLY A 72 -10.09 3.48 -1.09
C GLY A 72 -11.49 3.98 -0.75
N LYS A 73 -11.95 5.06 -1.40
CA LYS A 73 -13.31 5.58 -1.24
C LYS A 73 -14.00 5.82 -2.57
N ASP A 74 -15.23 5.33 -2.70
CA ASP A 74 -15.93 5.34 -3.98
C ASP A 74 -16.59 6.67 -4.30
N ASN A 75 -17.22 7.30 -3.30
CA ASN A 75 -18.03 8.50 -3.46
C ASN A 75 -17.72 9.59 -2.42
N SER A 76 -16.62 9.44 -1.68
CA SER A 76 -16.20 10.37 -0.64
C SER A 76 -14.71 10.64 -0.70
N ALA A 77 -14.27 11.66 0.03
CA ALA A 77 -12.86 11.87 0.34
C ALA A 77 -12.34 10.74 1.26
N ILE A 78 -11.01 10.58 1.26
CA ILE A 78 -10.26 9.78 2.23
C ILE A 78 -10.52 10.35 3.63
N ASP A 79 -10.73 9.46 4.60
CA ASP A 79 -11.06 9.85 5.96
C ASP A 79 -9.80 10.36 6.69
N VAL A 80 -9.92 11.48 7.42
CA VAL A 80 -8.82 12.02 8.24
C VAL A 80 -8.32 11.03 9.28
N THR A 81 -9.15 10.07 9.69
CA THR A 81 -8.77 8.97 10.59
C THR A 81 -7.58 8.17 10.06
N LYS A 82 -7.46 8.00 8.74
CA LYS A 82 -6.31 7.31 8.13
C LYS A 82 -5.00 8.07 8.26
N PHE A 83 -5.05 9.39 8.13
CA PHE A 83 -3.89 10.23 8.43
C PHE A 83 -3.50 10.13 9.91
N ARG A 84 -4.48 10.13 10.83
CA ARG A 84 -4.20 9.98 12.27
C ARG A 84 -3.62 8.61 12.61
N GLN A 85 -4.12 7.55 11.98
CA GLN A 85 -3.58 6.20 12.12
C GLN A 85 -2.12 6.14 11.64
N LEU A 86 -1.84 6.75 10.49
CA LEU A 86 -0.47 6.84 9.95
C LEU A 86 0.48 7.54 10.93
N GLU A 87 0.08 8.69 11.48
CA GLU A 87 0.90 9.42 12.46
C GLU A 87 1.12 8.62 13.76
N SER A 88 0.08 7.94 14.27
CA SER A 88 0.22 7.04 15.44
C SER A 88 1.21 5.91 15.16
N ASN A 89 1.05 5.25 14.00
CA ASN A 89 1.91 4.15 13.58
C ASN A 89 3.39 4.59 13.45
N ILE A 90 3.67 5.81 12.98
CA ILE A 90 5.04 6.35 12.91
C ILE A 90 5.61 6.58 14.32
N GLY A 91 4.81 7.11 15.24
CA GLY A 91 5.21 7.31 16.63
C GLY A 91 5.50 5.99 17.33
N GLU A 92 4.58 5.03 17.25
CA GLU A 92 4.73 3.69 17.83
C GLU A 92 5.90 2.91 17.21
N ASP A 93 6.16 3.06 15.90
CA ASP A 93 7.35 2.49 15.26
C ASP A 93 8.65 3.08 15.81
N LEU A 94 8.67 4.39 16.10
CA LEU A 94 9.83 5.09 16.65
C LEU A 94 10.13 4.71 18.11
N GLU A 95 9.14 4.27 18.87
CA GLU A 95 9.34 3.81 20.26
C GLU A 95 10.10 2.47 20.35
N ARG A 96 10.28 1.77 19.22
CA ARG A 96 11.04 0.52 19.15
C ARG A 96 12.55 0.78 19.25
N GLU A 97 13.24 -0.01 20.06
CA GLU A 97 14.67 0.18 20.37
C GLU A 97 15.59 0.18 19.14
N GLU A 98 15.21 -0.55 18.09
CA GLU A 98 15.95 -0.68 16.83
C GLU A 98 15.74 0.49 15.84
N ILE A 99 14.81 1.40 16.12
CA ILE A 99 14.47 2.51 15.22
C ILE A 99 15.04 3.82 15.77
N THR A 100 15.96 4.42 15.03
CA THR A 100 16.68 5.65 15.47
C THR A 100 16.12 6.92 14.87
N GLU A 101 15.33 6.83 13.80
CA GLU A 101 14.73 7.96 13.08
C GLU A 101 13.29 7.63 12.67
N PRO A 102 12.37 8.61 12.70
CA PRO A 102 10.99 8.37 12.29
C PRO A 102 10.91 8.00 10.82
N ALA A 103 10.11 6.97 10.52
CA ALA A 103 9.79 6.61 9.15
C ALA A 103 9.02 7.75 8.46
N LYS A 104 9.20 7.90 7.15
CA LYS A 104 8.37 8.82 6.37
C LYS A 104 6.98 8.24 6.16
N GLY A 105 5.94 9.00 6.48
CA GLY A 105 4.56 8.61 6.22
C GLY A 105 4.19 8.69 4.74
N VAL A 106 3.46 7.70 4.25
CA VAL A 106 2.87 7.68 2.91
C VAL A 106 1.40 7.29 3.03
N LEU A 107 0.50 8.15 2.58
CA LEU A 107 -0.92 7.82 2.48
C LEU A 107 -1.26 7.49 1.03
N PHE A 108 -1.53 6.23 0.76
CA PHE A 108 -2.05 5.78 -0.53
C PHE A 108 -3.56 5.91 -0.52
N GLY A 109 -4.12 6.64 -1.47
CA GLY A 109 -5.56 6.60 -1.60
C GLY A 109 -6.10 7.21 -2.85
N ASN A 110 -7.33 6.80 -3.13
CA ASN A 110 -8.08 7.26 -4.27
C ASN A 110 -9.52 7.47 -3.79
N GLY A 111 -9.87 8.74 -3.57
CA GLY A 111 -11.22 9.15 -3.20
C GLY A 111 -12.09 9.39 -4.43
N PHE A 112 -13.40 9.40 -4.25
CA PHE A 112 -14.37 9.73 -5.31
C PHE A 112 -14.23 8.92 -6.61
N ARG A 113 -13.79 7.66 -6.51
CA ARG A 113 -13.43 6.80 -7.66
C ARG A 113 -14.53 6.53 -8.66
N LEU A 114 -15.77 6.51 -8.19
CA LEU A 114 -16.93 6.25 -9.03
C LEU A 114 -17.64 7.54 -9.44
N THR A 115 -17.01 8.70 -9.18
CA THR A 115 -17.51 9.99 -9.64
C THR A 115 -16.78 10.42 -10.93
N PRO A 116 -17.49 11.03 -11.88
CA PRO A 116 -16.84 11.62 -13.04
C PRO A 116 -15.83 12.71 -12.64
N PRO A 117 -14.70 12.84 -13.35
CA PRO A 117 -13.82 13.98 -13.15
C PRO A 117 -14.59 15.27 -13.45
N LEU A 118 -14.37 16.29 -12.61
CA LEU A 118 -14.94 17.63 -12.77
C LEU A 118 -14.42 18.33 -14.03
#